data_AF-A0A7K3YH22-F1
#
_entry.id   AF-A0A7K3YH22-F1
#
_cell.length_a   1.000
_cell.length_b   1.000
_cell.length_c   1.000
_cell.angle_alpha   90.00
_cell.angle_beta   90.00
_cell.angle_gamma   90.00
#
_symmetry.space_group_name_H-M   'P 1'
#
loop_
_entity.id
_entity.type
_entity.pdbx_description
1 polymer ?
#
loop_
_entity_poly.entity_id
_entity_poly.type
_entity_poly.pdbx_seq_one_letter_code
_entity_poly.pdbx_strand_id
1 'polypeptide(L)'
;MKRPLLVLALLLLLAAPASATEAIPGDADGDGVLAAGEYASTALAYLDAAYMGGTGEIGRDEIRDAAWVYARWDGRPREIVDSSGQTVTL
;
A
#
# COMPACT_ATOMS: atom_id res chain seq x y z
N MET A 1 42.66 -4.48 10.60
CA MET A 1 41.90 -5.28 9.60
C MET A 1 40.38 -5.35 9.87
N LYS A 2 39.79 -4.50 10.72
CA LYS A 2 38.35 -4.58 11.08
C LYS A 2 37.44 -3.56 10.37
N ARG A 3 38.02 -2.49 9.82
CA ARG A 3 37.29 -1.41 9.11
C ARG A 3 36.58 -1.88 7.82
N PRO A 4 37.19 -2.66 6.92
CA PRO A 4 36.48 -3.10 5.71
C PRO A 4 35.36 -4.09 6.03
N LEU A 5 35.52 -4.90 7.07
CA LEU A 5 34.50 -5.84 7.54
C LEU A 5 33.27 -5.11 8.11
N LEU A 6 33.50 -4.00 8.82
CA LEU A 6 32.44 -3.16 9.40
C LEU A 6 31.65 -2.42 8.30
N VAL A 7 32.34 -1.96 7.25
CA VAL A 7 31.71 -1.32 6.08
C VAL A 7 30.89 -2.33 5.27
N LEU A 8 31.41 -3.56 5.09
CA LEU A 8 30.69 -4.62 4.41
C LEU A 8 29.44 -5.07 5.19
N ALA A 9 29.54 -5.16 6.52
CA ALA A 9 28.40 -5.46 7.38
C ALA A 9 27.33 -4.35 7.31
N LEU A 10 27.73 -3.07 7.28
CA LEU A 10 26.81 -1.95 7.13
C LEU A 10 26.10 -1.99 5.77
N LEU A 11 26.82 -2.27 4.67
CA LEU A 11 26.25 -2.42 3.33
C LEU A 11 25.24 -3.58 3.23
N LEU A 12 25.49 -4.68 3.93
CA LEU A 12 24.57 -5.83 4.01
C LEU A 12 23.29 -5.50 4.79
N LEU A 13 23.37 -4.63 5.81
CA LEU A 13 22.18 -4.14 6.54
C LEU A 13 21.34 -3.16 5.72
N LEU A 14 21.94 -2.35 4.84
CA LEU A 14 21.21 -1.49 3.90
C LEU A 14 20.59 -2.26 2.72
N ALA A 15 21.01 -3.49 2.48
CA ALA A 15 20.49 -4.34 1.41
C ALA A 15 19.23 -5.12 1.82
N ALA A 16 18.69 -4.91 3.02
CA ALA A 16 17.37 -5.41 3.36
C ALA A 16 16.36 -4.82 2.38
N PRO A 17 15.55 -5.63 1.66
CA PRO A 17 14.47 -5.09 0.87
C PRO A 17 13.56 -4.33 1.82
N ALA A 18 13.51 -3.01 1.67
CA ALA A 18 12.43 -2.23 2.22
C ALA A 18 11.17 -2.66 1.48
N SER A 19 10.55 -3.75 1.94
CA SER A 19 9.16 -4.05 1.63
C SER A 19 8.35 -2.98 2.33
N ALA A 20 8.32 -1.78 1.75
CA ALA A 20 7.22 -0.87 1.97
C ALA A 20 6.01 -1.66 1.48
N THR A 21 5.22 -2.20 2.41
CA THR A 21 3.83 -2.50 2.11
C THR A 21 3.27 -1.18 1.62
N GLU A 22 3.00 -1.09 0.32
CA GLU A 22 2.22 0.03 -0.21
C GLU A 22 0.91 0.01 0.58
N ALA A 23 0.65 1.07 1.33
CA ALA A 23 -0.54 1.17 2.15
C ALA A 23 -1.76 1.11 1.23
N ILE A 24 -2.82 0.42 1.66
CA ILE A 24 -4.05 0.35 0.87
C ILE A 24 -4.62 1.76 0.77
N PRO A 25 -4.86 2.31 -0.45
CA PRO A 25 -5.41 3.64 -0.56
C PRO A 25 -6.76 3.75 0.15
N GLY A 26 -6.88 4.71 1.07
CA GLY A 26 -8.08 4.93 1.86
C GLY A 26 -8.19 4.11 3.14
N ASP A 27 -7.23 3.24 3.47
CA ASP A 27 -7.05 2.67 4.81
C ASP A 27 -6.57 3.80 5.75
N ALA A 28 -7.52 4.40 6.47
CA ALA A 28 -7.32 5.64 7.18
C ALA A 28 -6.74 5.39 8.58
N ASP A 29 -7.04 4.23 9.18
CA ASP A 29 -6.50 3.83 10.47
C ASP A 29 -5.21 3.00 10.38
N GLY A 30 -4.86 2.55 9.17
CA GLY A 30 -3.60 1.86 8.87
C GLY A 30 -3.56 0.43 9.39
N ASP A 31 -4.72 -0.21 9.59
CA ASP A 31 -4.81 -1.57 10.12
C ASP A 31 -4.60 -2.67 9.05
N GLY A 32 -4.41 -2.26 7.78
CA GLY A 32 -4.23 -3.16 6.64
C GLY A 32 -5.54 -3.76 6.14
N VAL A 33 -6.68 -3.18 6.51
CA VAL A 33 -8.02 -3.61 6.11
C VAL A 33 -8.82 -2.39 5.67
N LEU A 34 -9.09 -2.29 4.37
CA LEU A 34 -9.99 -1.27 3.86
C LEU A 34 -11.45 -1.60 4.24
N ALA A 35 -11.94 -1.00 5.32
CA ALA A 35 -13.30 -1.19 5.78
C ALA A 35 -14.33 -0.45 4.88
N ALA A 36 -15.58 -0.88 4.93
CA ALA A 36 -16.66 -0.29 4.13
C ALA A 36 -16.83 1.22 4.35
N GLY A 37 -16.71 1.66 5.61
CA GLY A 37 -16.83 3.08 5.98
C GLY A 37 -15.65 3.92 5.46
N GLU A 38 -14.47 3.35 5.45
CA GLU A 38 -13.25 4.00 4.97
C GLU A 38 -13.26 4.13 3.45
N TYR A 39 -13.62 3.05 2.73
CA TYR A 39 -13.83 3.11 1.29
C TYR A 39 -14.91 4.13 0.91
N ALA A 40 -16.06 4.12 1.59
CA ALA A 40 -17.14 5.06 1.31
C ALA A 40 -16.72 6.52 1.55
N SER A 41 -16.04 6.79 2.65
CA SER A 41 -15.55 8.14 2.98
C SER A 41 -14.52 8.62 1.95
N THR A 42 -13.62 7.72 1.57
CA THR A 42 -12.59 7.98 0.56
C THR A 42 -13.18 8.22 -0.83
N ALA A 43 -14.18 7.43 -1.23
CA ALA A 43 -14.91 7.62 -2.48
C ALA A 43 -15.64 8.96 -2.54
N LEU A 44 -16.26 9.38 -1.42
CA LEU A 44 -16.92 10.68 -1.34
C LEU A 44 -15.91 11.83 -1.40
N ALA A 45 -14.77 11.71 -0.71
CA ALA A 45 -13.70 12.69 -0.78
C ALA A 45 -13.13 12.82 -2.21
N TYR A 46 -12.97 11.70 -2.92
CA TYR A 46 -12.60 11.71 -4.33
C TYR A 46 -13.61 12.48 -5.18
N LEU A 47 -14.90 12.20 -5.03
CA LEU A 47 -15.94 12.85 -5.83
C LEU A 47 -16.03 14.36 -5.53
N ASP A 48 -15.85 14.74 -4.27
CA ASP A 48 -15.80 16.14 -3.85
C ASP A 48 -14.63 16.88 -4.51
N ALA A 49 -13.42 16.30 -4.45
CA ALA A 49 -12.24 16.85 -5.10
C ALA A 49 -12.37 16.93 -6.62
N ALA A 50 -12.86 15.85 -7.25
CA ALA A 50 -12.91 15.75 -8.69
C ALA A 50 -14.01 16.60 -9.33
N TYR A 51 -15.13 16.83 -8.63
CA TYR A 51 -16.34 17.38 -9.25
C TYR A 51 -16.99 18.54 -8.49
N MET A 52 -16.68 18.75 -7.21
CA MET A 52 -17.34 19.75 -6.37
C MET A 52 -16.41 20.88 -5.92
N GLY A 53 -15.15 20.86 -6.36
CA GLY A 53 -14.15 21.88 -6.02
C GLY A 53 -13.49 21.66 -4.65
N GLY A 54 -13.62 20.45 -4.10
CA GLY A 54 -12.89 20.03 -2.90
C GLY A 54 -11.38 19.92 -3.11
N THR A 55 -10.64 19.72 -2.02
CA THR A 55 -9.17 19.68 -2.02
C THR A 55 -8.60 18.30 -1.71
N GLY A 56 -9.36 17.23 -1.95
CA GLY A 56 -8.90 15.85 -1.72
C GLY A 56 -7.71 15.49 -2.60
N GLU A 57 -6.76 14.73 -2.05
CA GLU A 57 -5.52 14.34 -2.74
C GLU A 57 -5.61 12.98 -3.44
N ILE A 58 -6.67 12.20 -3.18
CA ILE A 58 -6.79 10.86 -3.76
C ILE A 58 -7.06 10.93 -5.27
N GLY A 59 -6.21 10.25 -6.03
CA GLY A 59 -6.29 10.14 -7.46
C GLY A 59 -7.34 9.13 -7.94
N ARG A 60 -7.63 9.19 -9.24
CA ARG A 60 -8.54 8.24 -9.91
C ARG A 60 -8.05 6.80 -9.83
N ASP A 61 -6.75 6.58 -10.01
CA ASP A 61 -6.18 5.24 -10.01
C ASP A 61 -6.22 4.64 -8.60
N GLU A 62 -5.87 5.43 -7.58
CA GLU A 62 -5.95 5.01 -6.17
C GLU A 62 -7.36 4.59 -5.75
N ILE A 63 -8.40 5.37 -6.08
CA ILE A 63 -9.78 4.97 -5.74
C ILE A 63 -10.25 3.73 -6.52
N ARG A 64 -9.76 3.53 -7.76
CA ARG A 64 -10.05 2.32 -8.54
C ARG A 64 -9.39 1.10 -7.89
N ASP A 65 -8.15 1.24 -7.46
CA ASP A 65 -7.39 0.14 -6.85
C ASP A 65 -7.98 -0.20 -5.48
N ALA A 66 -8.33 0.80 -4.66
CA ALA A 66 -9.10 0.62 -3.42
C ALA A 66 -10.43 -0.12 -3.66
N ALA A 67 -11.17 0.24 -4.72
CA ALA A 67 -12.41 -0.44 -5.08
C ALA A 67 -12.19 -1.93 -5.42
N TRP A 68 -11.06 -2.25 -6.06
CA TRP A 68 -10.70 -3.63 -6.37
C TRP A 68 -10.35 -4.43 -5.12
N VAL A 69 -9.51 -3.87 -4.24
CA VAL A 69 -9.15 -4.48 -2.95
C VAL A 69 -10.40 -4.74 -2.12
N TYR A 70 -11.27 -3.75 -1.96
CA TYR A 70 -12.52 -3.89 -1.22
C TYR A 70 -13.44 -4.95 -1.83
N ALA A 71 -13.71 -4.89 -3.14
CA ALA A 71 -14.71 -5.75 -3.77
C ALA A 71 -14.24 -7.18 -4.05
N ARG A 72 -12.93 -7.40 -4.22
CA ARG A 72 -12.38 -8.69 -4.68
C ARG A 72 -11.50 -9.38 -3.67
N TRP A 73 -10.87 -8.64 -2.76
CA TRP A 73 -9.92 -9.17 -1.79
C TRP A 73 -10.37 -8.95 -0.34
N ASP A 74 -11.68 -8.73 -0.13
CA ASP A 74 -12.28 -8.59 1.21
C ASP A 74 -11.63 -7.47 2.05
N GLY A 75 -11.25 -6.39 1.37
CA GLY A 75 -10.58 -5.25 1.99
C GLY A 75 -9.11 -5.47 2.34
N ARG A 76 -8.51 -6.60 1.98
CA ARG A 76 -7.11 -6.94 2.36
C ARG A 76 -6.19 -7.03 1.14
N PRO A 77 -4.89 -6.74 1.27
CA PRO A 77 -3.92 -6.98 0.20
C PRO A 77 -3.84 -8.48 -0.09
N ARG A 78 -3.54 -8.84 -1.34
CA ARG A 78 -3.48 -10.24 -1.74
C ARG A 78 -2.05 -10.73 -1.75
N GLU A 79 -1.77 -11.78 -0.99
CA GLU A 79 -0.49 -12.49 -1.06
C GLU A 79 -0.54 -13.59 -2.13
N ILE A 80 0.51 -13.64 -2.95
CA ILE A 80 0.75 -14.70 -3.92
C ILE A 80 2.16 -15.25 -3.75
N VAL A 81 2.34 -16.53 -4.08
CA VAL A 81 3.67 -17.16 -4.13
C VAL A 81 4.08 -17.29 -5.59
N ASP A 82 5.22 -16.69 -5.94
CA ASP A 82 5.73 -16.75 -7.31
C ASP A 82 6.42 -18.10 -7.63
N SER A 83 6.85 -18.27 -8.88
CA SER A 83 7.51 -19.51 -9.33
C SER A 83 8.88 -19.77 -8.68
N SER A 84 9.48 -18.77 -8.04
CA SER A 84 10.72 -18.88 -7.26
C SER A 84 10.47 -19.20 -5.79
N GLY A 85 9.21 -19.25 -5.36
CA GLY A 85 8.80 -19.48 -3.97
C GLY A 85 8.76 -18.20 -3.13
N GLN A 86 8.87 -17.02 -3.73
CA GLN A 86 8.81 -15.75 -3.03
C GLN A 86 7.34 -15.34 -2.80
N THR A 87 7.03 -14.91 -1.57
CA THR A 87 5.72 -14.29 -1.28
C THR A 87 5.75 -12.83 -1.72
N VAL A 88 4.76 -12.44 -2.52
CA VAL A 88 4.59 -11.09 -3.03
C VAL A 88 3.20 -10.59 -2.65
N THR A 89 3.14 -9.38 -2.12
CA THR A 89 1.89 -8.66 -1.87
C THR A 89 1.51 -7.89 -3.13
N LEU A 90 0.27 -8.04 -3.56
CA LEU A 90 -0.37 -7.28 -4.65
C LEU A 90 -1.26 -6.17 -4.10
#